data_AF-A0A9D6ZUP1-F1
#
_entry.id   AF-A0A9D6ZUP1-F1
#
_cell.length_a   1.000
_cell.length_b   1.000
_cell.length_c   1.000
_cell.angle_alpha   90.00
_cell.angle_beta   90.00
_cell.angle_gamma   90.00
#
_symmetry.space_group_name_H-M   'P 1'
#
loop_
_entity.id
_entity.type
_entity.pdbx_description
1 polymer ?
#
loop_
_entity_poly.entity_id
_entity_poly.type
_entity_poly.pdbx_seq_one_letter_code
_entity_poly.pdbx_strand_id
1 'polypeptide(L)'
;MKTNRFPIIFASAFVASCIAIVALIFPAIARADLAGCPLFPANNVWNTRIDNLPAHAQSATFINTIGANVTLHPDFGTEYGGGPIGIPYTTVLGTQPLVPIDFYYPDESDPGPYPIPPNAPIEYGNDHHILIVERTNCILYEVYDASTTNGGATWDAGSGAKWNLNSHALRPDTWTSADAAGLPMLPGLVRYDEVQAGVIAHAIRFTIRGTNGAHLWPARHRTPSAVQNHPNLPPMGQRFRLKQAFNISTFPTQVQVILTAFKQYGLFVADNGSDWYIGGAPDSRWDDDLLVTEFRRVRGSDFEAVDESGLMLNINSGQVRGPLAMWLHLPLIVR
;
A
#
# COMPACT_ATOMS: atom_id res chain seq x y z
N MET A 1 13.04 58.22 79.32
CA MET A 1 12.09 57.99 78.21
C MET A 1 12.76 58.36 76.90
N LYS A 2 13.18 57.39 76.09
CA LYS A 2 13.48 57.53 74.67
C LYS A 2 13.43 56.13 74.06
N THR A 3 12.41 55.90 73.26
CA THR A 3 12.06 54.65 72.57
C THR A 3 12.81 54.59 71.25
N ASN A 4 13.67 53.58 71.07
CA ASN A 4 14.33 53.31 69.79
C ASN A 4 13.49 52.31 68.99
N ARG A 5 13.03 52.75 67.81
CA ARG A 5 12.32 51.94 66.81
C ARG A 5 13.34 51.23 65.91
N PHE A 6 13.20 49.92 65.76
CA PHE A 6 13.90 49.12 64.74
C PHE A 6 13.17 49.21 63.39
N PRO A 7 13.85 49.29 62.24
CA PRO A 7 13.22 49.22 60.93
C PRO A 7 13.03 47.76 60.50
N ILE A 8 11.85 47.45 59.98
CA ILE A 8 11.52 46.18 59.33
C ILE A 8 11.93 46.30 57.86
N ILE A 9 12.87 45.47 57.40
CA ILE A 9 13.25 45.33 56.00
C ILE A 9 12.37 44.21 55.41
N PHE A 10 11.54 44.55 54.41
CA PHE A 10 10.83 43.56 53.59
C PHE A 10 11.78 42.97 52.55
N ALA A 11 12.08 41.67 52.66
CA ALA A 11 12.79 40.91 51.63
C ALA A 11 11.77 40.28 50.68
N SER A 12 11.71 40.77 49.44
CA SER A 12 10.90 40.19 48.37
C SER A 12 11.61 38.95 47.81
N ALA A 13 11.08 37.76 48.10
CA ALA A 13 11.57 36.52 47.50
C ALA A 13 11.00 36.36 46.08
N PHE A 14 11.86 36.49 45.07
CA PHE A 14 11.55 36.11 43.70
C PHE A 14 11.70 34.58 43.56
N VAL A 15 10.58 33.86 43.47
CA VAL A 15 10.58 32.44 43.11
C VAL A 15 10.68 32.33 41.59
N ALA A 16 11.89 32.05 41.08
CA ALA A 16 12.08 31.71 39.68
C ALA A 16 11.53 30.29 39.44
N SER A 17 10.33 30.21 38.84
CA SER A 17 9.74 28.94 38.42
C SER A 17 10.44 28.47 37.14
N CYS A 18 11.38 27.53 37.28
CA CYS A 18 11.97 26.83 36.15
C CYS A 18 10.92 25.88 35.53
N ILE A 19 10.23 26.34 34.50
CA ILE A 19 9.40 25.48 33.65
C ILE A 19 10.36 24.65 32.79
N ALA A 20 10.58 23.40 33.17
CA ALA A 20 11.23 22.42 32.31
C ALA A 20 10.28 22.10 31.16
N ILE A 21 10.57 22.62 29.96
CA ILE A 21 9.91 22.20 28.73
C ILE A 21 10.41 20.79 28.41
N VAL A 22 9.66 19.78 28.82
CA VAL A 22 9.83 18.42 28.29
C VAL A 22 9.34 18.48 26.84
N ALA A 23 10.27 18.58 25.89
CA ALA A 23 9.95 18.35 24.49
C ALA A 23 9.48 16.89 24.37
N LEU A 24 8.17 16.70 24.22
CA LEU A 24 7.62 15.42 23.76
C LEU A 24 8.14 15.21 22.35
N ILE A 25 9.21 14.44 22.21
CA ILE A 25 9.64 13.89 20.92
C ILE A 25 8.56 12.87 20.56
N PHE A 26 7.52 13.33 19.86
CA PHE A 26 6.65 12.42 19.15
C PHE A 26 7.52 11.76 18.07
N PRO A 27 7.58 10.41 18.01
CA PRO A 27 8.19 9.78 16.86
C PRO A 27 7.49 10.33 15.61
N ALA A 28 8.28 10.83 14.65
CA ALA A 28 7.74 11.20 13.36
C ALA A 28 6.98 9.96 12.84
N ILE A 29 5.69 10.11 12.54
CA ILE A 29 4.92 9.04 11.94
C ILE A 29 5.61 8.76 10.61
N ALA A 30 6.22 7.58 10.50
CA ALA A 30 6.80 7.13 9.24
C ALA A 30 5.69 7.22 8.17
N ARG A 31 6.00 7.93 7.08
CA ARG A 31 5.07 8.15 5.98
C ARG A 31 5.60 7.40 4.77
N ALA A 32 4.71 6.71 4.07
CA ALA A 32 5.03 6.19 2.75
C ALA A 32 5.33 7.37 1.81
N ASP A 33 6.58 7.49 1.38
CA ASP A 33 7.09 8.54 0.50
C ASP A 33 7.89 7.91 -0.63
N LEU A 34 7.94 8.57 -1.77
CA LEU A 34 8.83 8.27 -2.85
C LEU A 34 9.33 9.56 -3.49
N ALA A 35 10.63 9.80 -3.37
CA ALA A 35 11.31 10.92 -4.01
C ALA A 35 10.66 12.29 -3.71
N GLY A 36 10.19 12.48 -2.48
CA GLY A 36 9.54 13.70 -2.00
C GLY A 36 8.04 13.78 -2.28
N CYS A 37 7.47 12.75 -2.89
CA CYS A 37 6.04 12.61 -3.07
C CYS A 37 5.46 11.60 -2.09
N PRO A 38 4.43 11.97 -1.32
CA PRO A 38 3.80 10.99 -0.46
C PRO A 38 3.08 9.94 -1.29
N LEU A 39 3.07 8.69 -0.88
CA LEU A 39 2.21 7.67 -1.47
C LEU A 39 0.83 7.72 -0.82
N PHE A 40 0.06 8.76 -1.14
CA PHE A 40 -1.21 9.15 -0.52
C PHE A 40 -1.12 9.89 0.82
N PRO A 41 -2.18 10.61 1.24
CA PRO A 41 -2.26 11.19 2.58
C PRO A 41 -2.16 10.12 3.68
N ALA A 42 -1.73 10.52 4.88
CA ALA A 42 -1.52 9.58 6.00
C ALA A 42 -2.81 8.87 6.46
N ASN A 43 -3.96 9.52 6.32
CA ASN A 43 -5.29 8.95 6.60
C ASN A 43 -5.96 8.36 5.33
N ASN A 44 -5.16 7.94 4.35
CA ASN A 44 -5.62 7.12 3.25
C ASN A 44 -5.63 5.64 3.69
N VAL A 45 -6.53 4.83 3.14
CA VAL A 45 -6.70 3.41 3.42
C VAL A 45 -5.40 2.60 3.26
N TRP A 46 -4.55 2.97 2.28
CA TRP A 46 -3.22 2.38 2.09
C TRP A 46 -2.30 2.63 3.29
N ASN A 47 -2.35 3.82 3.88
CA ASN A 47 -1.47 4.26 4.97
C ASN A 47 -2.10 4.12 6.36
N THR A 48 -3.25 3.46 6.44
CA THR A 48 -3.99 3.28 7.70
C THR A 48 -3.72 1.91 8.28
N ARG A 49 -3.37 1.89 9.58
CA ARG A 49 -3.17 0.67 10.35
C ARG A 49 -4.50 -0.08 10.57
N ILE A 50 -4.44 -1.40 10.44
CA ILE A 50 -5.59 -2.32 10.54
C ILE A 50 -5.42 -3.38 11.63
N ASP A 51 -4.33 -3.33 12.41
CA ASP A 51 -4.00 -4.35 13.41
C ASP A 51 -5.04 -4.49 14.53
N ASN A 52 -5.85 -3.45 14.75
CA ASN A 52 -6.90 -3.43 15.77
C ASN A 52 -8.32 -3.63 15.19
N LEU A 53 -8.46 -3.85 13.89
CA LEU A 53 -9.75 -4.09 13.26
C LEU A 53 -10.25 -5.52 13.51
N PRO A 54 -11.57 -5.76 13.49
CA PRO A 54 -12.10 -7.11 13.60
C PRO A 54 -11.63 -7.99 12.42
N ALA A 55 -11.45 -9.28 12.69
CA ALA A 55 -11.30 -10.26 11.61
C ALA A 55 -12.63 -10.37 10.84
N HIS A 56 -12.54 -10.57 9.52
CA HIS A 56 -13.70 -10.75 8.66
C HIS A 56 -14.41 -12.08 8.98
N ALA A 57 -15.74 -12.09 8.98
CA ALA A 57 -16.53 -13.27 9.32
C ALA A 57 -16.23 -14.50 8.44
N GLN A 58 -15.87 -14.27 7.18
CA GLN A 58 -15.49 -15.33 6.23
C GLN A 58 -13.98 -15.65 6.21
N SER A 59 -13.19 -15.14 7.15
CA SER A 59 -11.72 -15.30 7.15
C SER A 59 -11.28 -16.75 6.98
N ALA A 60 -11.82 -17.68 7.78
CA ALA A 60 -11.47 -19.10 7.68
C ALA A 60 -11.79 -19.69 6.30
N THR A 61 -12.92 -19.30 5.71
CA THR A 61 -13.32 -19.72 4.36
C THR A 61 -12.34 -19.21 3.31
N PHE A 62 -12.01 -17.91 3.33
CA PHE A 62 -11.08 -17.32 2.37
C PHE A 62 -9.67 -17.92 2.48
N ILE A 63 -9.17 -18.10 3.70
CA ILE A 63 -7.85 -18.71 3.91
C ILE A 63 -7.81 -20.15 3.37
N ASN A 64 -8.89 -20.92 3.55
CA ASN A 64 -8.98 -22.28 3.03
C ASN A 64 -9.08 -22.33 1.50
N THR A 65 -9.76 -21.36 0.87
CA THR A 65 -9.92 -21.34 -0.59
C THR A 65 -8.68 -20.85 -1.33
N ILE A 66 -7.95 -19.88 -0.78
CA ILE A 66 -6.63 -19.48 -1.30
C ILE A 66 -5.58 -20.57 -1.02
N GLY A 67 -5.63 -21.18 0.16
CA GLY A 67 -4.76 -22.28 0.56
C GLY A 67 -4.07 -22.04 1.88
N ALA A 68 -4.56 -22.67 2.95
CA ALA A 68 -4.05 -22.50 4.31
C ALA A 68 -2.61 -23.01 4.52
N ASN A 69 -2.18 -23.99 3.71
CA ASN A 69 -0.84 -24.57 3.75
C ASN A 69 0.08 -24.04 2.63
N VAL A 70 -0.44 -23.22 1.73
CA VAL A 70 0.38 -22.55 0.71
C VAL A 70 1.25 -21.52 1.42
N THR A 71 2.52 -21.48 1.05
CA THR A 71 3.48 -20.54 1.63
C THR A 71 3.52 -19.26 0.81
N LEU A 72 3.93 -18.16 1.43
CA LEU A 72 4.17 -16.92 0.68
C LEU A 72 5.27 -17.13 -0.37
N HIS A 73 5.15 -16.39 -1.48
CA HIS A 73 6.18 -16.26 -2.50
C HIS A 73 6.52 -14.77 -2.66
N PRO A 74 7.80 -14.36 -2.55
CA PRO A 74 8.20 -13.02 -2.91
C PRO A 74 8.26 -12.92 -4.43
N ASP A 75 7.41 -12.10 -5.03
CA ASP A 75 7.38 -11.84 -6.47
C ASP A 75 8.20 -10.57 -6.80
N PHE A 76 9.38 -10.49 -6.19
CA PHE A 76 10.36 -9.41 -6.32
C PHE A 76 11.73 -9.90 -5.84
N GLY A 77 12.79 -9.26 -6.32
CA GLY A 77 14.15 -9.66 -6.00
C GLY A 77 15.20 -8.98 -6.89
N THR A 78 16.27 -9.71 -7.22
CA THR A 78 17.31 -9.24 -8.13
C THR A 78 16.92 -9.50 -9.59
N GLU A 79 17.26 -10.67 -10.13
CA GLU A 79 17.01 -11.08 -11.51
C GLU A 79 16.72 -12.59 -11.61
N TYR A 80 15.82 -12.97 -12.51
CA TYR A 80 15.55 -14.37 -12.84
C TYR A 80 15.20 -14.52 -14.32
N GLY A 81 15.71 -15.57 -14.96
CA GLY A 81 15.35 -15.90 -16.35
C GLY A 81 15.74 -14.83 -17.37
N GLY A 82 16.73 -13.96 -17.07
CA GLY A 82 17.24 -12.94 -17.98
C GLY A 82 16.69 -11.53 -17.78
N GLY A 83 15.88 -11.29 -16.74
CA GLY A 83 15.39 -9.96 -16.39
C GLY A 83 15.11 -9.79 -14.90
N PRO A 84 14.80 -8.56 -14.46
CA PRO A 84 14.51 -8.24 -13.07
C PRO A 84 13.26 -8.95 -12.53
N ILE A 85 13.24 -9.28 -11.24
CA ILE A 85 12.07 -9.86 -10.56
C ILE A 85 11.26 -8.74 -9.89
N GLY A 86 9.96 -8.67 -10.20
CA GLY A 86 9.04 -7.67 -9.66
C GLY A 86 8.81 -6.50 -10.61
N ILE A 87 8.06 -5.51 -10.14
CA ILE A 87 7.56 -4.42 -10.98
C ILE A 87 8.47 -3.18 -10.83
N PRO A 88 9.24 -2.81 -11.86
CA PRO A 88 10.12 -1.66 -11.78
C PRO A 88 9.34 -0.34 -11.87
N TYR A 89 9.96 0.72 -11.37
CA TYR A 89 9.43 2.07 -11.48
C TYR A 89 10.55 3.06 -11.79
N THR A 90 10.17 4.23 -12.29
CA THR A 90 11.08 5.36 -12.48
C THR A 90 10.47 6.66 -11.95
N THR A 91 11.30 7.69 -11.82
CA THR A 91 10.84 9.03 -11.44
C THR A 91 11.27 10.05 -12.47
N VAL A 92 10.40 11.03 -12.72
CA VAL A 92 10.63 12.11 -13.68
C VAL A 92 10.27 13.45 -13.04
N LEU A 93 10.73 14.55 -13.64
CA LEU A 93 10.26 15.89 -13.31
C LEU A 93 9.03 16.22 -14.18
N GLY A 94 8.26 17.24 -13.78
CA GLY A 94 7.10 17.69 -14.55
C GLY A 94 7.45 18.29 -15.92
N THR A 95 8.75 18.49 -16.18
CA THR A 95 9.29 18.89 -17.48
C THR A 95 9.51 17.72 -18.44
N GLN A 96 9.32 16.48 -18.01
CA GLN A 96 9.43 15.30 -18.87
C GLN A 96 8.45 15.41 -20.04
N PRO A 97 8.92 15.35 -21.30
CA PRO A 97 8.04 15.35 -22.46
C PRO A 97 7.00 14.23 -22.38
N LEU A 98 5.76 14.57 -22.71
CA LEU A 98 4.67 13.61 -22.82
C LEU A 98 4.75 12.93 -24.18
N VAL A 99 4.52 11.61 -24.21
CA VAL A 99 4.41 10.82 -25.44
C VAL A 99 2.97 10.34 -25.64
N PRO A 100 2.49 10.30 -26.90
CA PRO A 100 1.20 9.68 -27.20
C PRO A 100 1.17 8.22 -26.77
N ILE A 101 0.02 7.81 -26.23
CA ILE A 101 -0.26 6.43 -25.86
C ILE A 101 -1.71 6.12 -26.24
N ASP A 102 -1.89 5.02 -26.97
CA ASP A 102 -3.20 4.51 -27.38
C ASP A 102 -3.53 3.27 -26.54
N PHE A 103 -4.75 3.24 -25.99
CA PHE A 103 -5.23 2.15 -25.14
C PHE A 103 -6.22 1.28 -25.88
N TYR A 104 -6.09 -0.04 -25.78
CA TYR A 104 -7.11 -0.96 -26.27
C TYR A 104 -8.25 -1.22 -25.27
N TYR A 105 -8.12 -0.78 -24.00
CA TYR A 105 -9.23 -0.57 -23.05
C TYR A 105 -9.40 0.92 -22.69
N PRO A 106 -9.79 1.78 -23.65
CA PRO A 106 -9.84 3.22 -23.44
C PRO A 106 -10.97 3.66 -22.48
N ASP A 107 -12.07 2.91 -22.43
CA ASP A 107 -13.26 3.26 -21.61
C ASP A 107 -13.04 3.07 -20.10
N GLU A 108 -11.96 2.40 -19.71
CA GLU A 108 -11.54 2.21 -18.32
C GLU A 108 -10.14 2.78 -18.04
N SER A 109 -9.63 3.63 -18.93
CA SER A 109 -8.29 4.23 -18.84
C SER A 109 -8.32 5.74 -18.71
N ASP A 110 -7.33 6.30 -17.99
CA ASP A 110 -7.10 7.74 -18.01
C ASP A 110 -6.43 8.13 -19.34
N PRO A 111 -7.02 9.04 -20.14
CA PRO A 111 -6.55 9.31 -21.50
C PRO A 111 -5.13 9.87 -21.53
N GLY A 112 -4.37 9.53 -22.57
CA GLY A 112 -3.04 10.05 -22.81
C GLY A 112 -2.99 11.55 -23.14
N PRO A 113 -1.78 12.12 -23.32
CA PRO A 113 -0.46 11.48 -23.31
C PRO A 113 0.15 11.28 -21.90
N TYR A 114 1.24 10.50 -21.80
CA TYR A 114 1.91 10.09 -20.54
C TYR A 114 3.40 10.50 -20.53
N PRO A 115 4.02 10.78 -19.37
CA PRO A 115 5.42 11.24 -19.28
C PRO A 115 6.41 10.06 -19.31
N ILE A 116 6.33 9.19 -20.32
CA ILE A 116 7.19 8.00 -20.41
C ILE A 116 8.59 8.42 -20.89
N PRO A 117 9.65 8.31 -20.06
CA PRO A 117 11.00 8.62 -20.51
C PRO A 117 11.52 7.56 -21.50
N PRO A 118 12.45 7.89 -22.42
CA PRO A 118 12.98 6.93 -23.39
C PRO A 118 13.63 5.68 -22.79
N ASN A 119 14.07 5.75 -21.53
CA ASN A 119 14.66 4.66 -20.77
C ASN A 119 13.74 4.16 -19.64
N ALA A 120 12.42 4.35 -19.77
CA ALA A 120 11.45 3.81 -18.81
C ALA A 120 11.68 2.30 -18.66
N PRO A 121 11.84 1.79 -17.43
CA PRO A 121 11.91 0.36 -17.23
C PRO A 121 10.53 -0.24 -17.51
N ILE A 122 10.53 -1.36 -18.23
CA ILE A 122 9.34 -2.17 -18.51
C ILE A 122 9.50 -3.43 -17.66
N GLU A 123 8.44 -3.82 -16.96
CA GLU A 123 8.43 -5.09 -16.23
C GLU A 123 8.80 -6.26 -17.14
N TYR A 124 9.65 -7.14 -16.61
CA TYR A 124 10.01 -8.36 -17.31
C TYR A 124 8.90 -9.40 -17.19
N GLY A 125 8.54 -10.05 -18.30
CA GLY A 125 7.43 -11.01 -18.33
C GLY A 125 6.44 -10.64 -19.41
N ASN A 126 5.16 -10.93 -19.19
CA ASN A 126 4.12 -10.72 -20.21
C ASN A 126 3.29 -9.45 -19.98
N ASP A 127 3.17 -8.98 -18.73
CA ASP A 127 2.28 -7.86 -18.41
C ASP A 127 2.89 -6.49 -18.75
N HIS A 128 4.22 -6.43 -18.91
CA HIS A 128 4.95 -5.25 -19.39
C HIS A 128 4.52 -3.93 -18.72
N HIS A 129 4.39 -3.94 -17.39
CA HIS A 129 4.00 -2.74 -16.65
C HIS A 129 5.05 -1.63 -16.76
N ILE A 130 4.60 -0.37 -16.79
CA ILE A 130 5.45 0.82 -16.65
C ILE A 130 4.88 1.71 -15.54
N LEU A 131 5.68 1.94 -14.49
CA LEU A 131 5.30 2.81 -13.37
C LEU A 131 6.20 4.06 -13.33
N ILE A 132 5.60 5.25 -13.34
CA ILE A 132 6.31 6.53 -13.40
C ILE A 132 5.77 7.49 -12.35
N VAL A 133 6.63 7.97 -11.46
CA VAL A 133 6.30 9.06 -10.53
C VAL A 133 6.80 10.39 -11.08
N GLU A 134 5.88 11.28 -11.41
CA GLU A 134 6.14 12.68 -11.74
C GLU A 134 6.23 13.49 -10.44
N ARG A 135 7.43 13.97 -10.11
CA ARG A 135 7.77 14.50 -8.78
C ARG A 135 7.39 15.95 -8.52
N THR A 136 7.10 16.73 -9.55
CA THR A 136 6.70 18.13 -9.44
C THR A 136 5.26 18.26 -8.93
N ASN A 137 4.33 17.43 -9.42
CA ASN A 137 2.94 17.47 -8.98
C ASN A 137 2.52 16.21 -8.21
N CYS A 138 3.43 15.27 -7.99
CA CYS A 138 3.20 13.99 -7.33
C CYS A 138 2.06 13.20 -7.98
N ILE A 139 2.20 13.01 -9.29
CA ILE A 139 1.30 12.17 -10.08
C ILE A 139 2.02 10.86 -10.40
N LEU A 140 1.40 9.75 -10.04
CA LEU A 140 1.82 8.42 -10.45
C LEU A 140 1.06 8.04 -11.72
N TYR A 141 1.80 7.61 -12.74
CA TYR A 141 1.29 7.05 -13.98
C TYR A 141 1.64 5.57 -14.02
N GLU A 142 0.64 4.73 -14.29
CA GLU A 142 0.81 3.29 -14.38
C GLU A 142 0.20 2.80 -15.68
N VAL A 143 0.91 1.93 -16.38
CA VAL A 143 0.52 1.39 -17.69
C VAL A 143 0.63 -0.13 -17.63
N TYR A 144 -0.37 -0.83 -18.16
CA TYR A 144 -0.38 -2.28 -18.34
C TYR A 144 -0.26 -2.66 -19.82
N ASP A 145 0.42 -3.76 -20.10
CA ASP A 145 0.72 -4.32 -21.43
C ASP A 145 1.34 -3.30 -22.38
N ALA A 146 2.37 -2.60 -21.90
CA ALA A 146 3.01 -1.55 -22.66
C ALA A 146 3.86 -2.12 -23.79
N SER A 147 3.65 -1.60 -25.01
CA SER A 147 4.50 -1.83 -26.16
C SER A 147 4.80 -0.51 -26.86
N THR A 148 5.93 -0.42 -27.54
CA THR A 148 6.34 0.80 -28.22
C THR A 148 6.63 0.59 -29.69
N THR A 149 6.22 1.57 -30.49
CA THR A 149 6.58 1.70 -31.90
C THR A 149 7.53 2.89 -32.08
N ASN A 150 8.31 2.86 -33.16
CA ASN A 150 9.23 3.95 -33.53
C ASN A 150 10.26 4.31 -32.42
N GLY A 151 10.69 3.34 -31.63
CA GLY A 151 11.74 3.53 -30.63
C GLY A 151 11.35 4.44 -29.47
N GLY A 152 10.10 4.37 -28.98
CA GLY A 152 9.63 5.16 -27.83
C GLY A 152 8.81 6.40 -28.19
N ALA A 153 8.64 6.71 -29.49
CA ALA A 153 7.92 7.91 -29.92
C ALA A 153 6.40 7.78 -29.78
N THR A 154 5.87 6.57 -29.88
CA THR A 154 4.46 6.22 -29.73
C THR A 154 4.33 4.91 -28.96
N TRP A 155 3.28 4.82 -28.14
CA TRP A 155 3.02 3.67 -27.27
C TRP A 155 1.62 3.11 -27.51
N ASP A 156 1.52 1.79 -27.44
CA ASP A 156 0.28 1.04 -27.40
C ASP A 156 0.23 0.30 -26.06
N ALA A 157 -0.92 0.28 -25.40
CA ALA A 157 -1.07 -0.35 -24.09
C ALA A 157 -2.48 -0.90 -23.87
N GLY A 158 -2.63 -1.80 -22.89
CA GLY A 158 -3.94 -2.27 -22.48
C GLY A 158 -4.73 -1.22 -21.74
N SER A 159 -4.18 -0.76 -20.62
CA SER A 159 -4.81 0.26 -19.80
C SER A 159 -3.78 1.25 -19.24
N GLY A 160 -4.29 2.41 -18.81
CA GLY A 160 -3.50 3.44 -18.15
C GLY A 160 -4.25 4.08 -16.99
N ALA A 161 -3.55 4.31 -15.88
CA ALA A 161 -4.09 4.94 -14.68
C ALA A 161 -3.20 6.10 -14.20
N LYS A 162 -3.83 7.19 -13.77
CA LYS A 162 -3.19 8.36 -13.17
C LYS A 162 -3.67 8.53 -11.74
N TRP A 163 -2.73 8.70 -10.81
CA TRP A 163 -3.02 8.86 -9.40
C TRP A 163 -2.40 10.14 -8.89
N ASN A 164 -3.22 11.07 -8.40
CA ASN A 164 -2.72 12.18 -7.60
C ASN A 164 -2.37 11.65 -6.22
N LEU A 165 -1.08 11.53 -5.93
CA LEU A 165 -0.60 10.95 -4.69
C LEU A 165 -0.79 11.87 -3.47
N ASN A 166 -1.30 13.09 -3.65
CA ASN A 166 -1.76 13.95 -2.56
C ASN A 166 -3.27 13.80 -2.27
N SER A 167 -3.97 12.90 -2.98
CA SER A 167 -5.42 12.79 -2.95
C SER A 167 -5.93 11.52 -2.26
N HIS A 168 -7.22 11.52 -1.95
CA HIS A 168 -7.99 10.33 -1.57
C HIS A 168 -8.85 9.81 -2.72
N ALA A 169 -8.79 10.40 -3.91
CA ALA A 169 -9.60 9.97 -5.04
C ALA A 169 -9.31 8.50 -5.38
N LEU A 170 -10.37 7.71 -5.49
CA LEU A 170 -10.33 6.38 -6.11
C LEU A 170 -10.70 6.52 -7.59
N ARG A 171 -10.42 5.48 -8.38
CA ARG A 171 -10.94 5.39 -9.75
C ARG A 171 -12.48 5.35 -9.74
N PRO A 172 -13.14 5.70 -10.85
CA PRO A 172 -14.56 5.45 -11.01
C PRO A 172 -14.90 4.00 -10.65
N ASP A 173 -16.09 3.79 -10.10
CA ASP A 173 -16.55 2.41 -9.88
C ASP A 173 -16.59 1.70 -11.23
N THR A 174 -16.26 0.41 -11.23
CA THR A 174 -16.11 -0.44 -12.42
C THR A 174 -14.92 -0.16 -13.33
N TRP A 175 -13.99 0.74 -12.98
CA TRP A 175 -12.78 0.98 -13.78
C TRP A 175 -11.60 0.14 -13.29
N THR A 176 -11.04 -0.68 -14.17
CA THR A 176 -9.73 -1.31 -13.97
C THR A 176 -8.60 -0.27 -13.92
N SER A 177 -7.38 -0.71 -13.66
CA SER A 177 -6.16 0.10 -13.72
C SER A 177 -5.04 -0.68 -14.40
N ALA A 178 -3.78 -0.38 -14.08
CA ALA A 178 -2.68 -1.31 -14.36
C ALA A 178 -2.75 -2.56 -13.46
N ASP A 179 -3.48 -2.50 -12.33
CA ASP A 179 -3.83 -3.64 -11.48
C ASP A 179 -5.30 -4.04 -11.70
N ALA A 180 -5.62 -5.34 -11.70
CA ALA A 180 -6.97 -5.81 -12.05
C ALA A 180 -8.07 -5.36 -11.08
N ALA A 181 -7.77 -5.11 -9.81
CA ALA A 181 -8.72 -4.61 -8.82
C ALA A 181 -9.09 -3.11 -9.01
N GLY A 182 -8.48 -2.42 -9.98
CA GLY A 182 -8.63 -0.96 -10.12
C GLY A 182 -7.91 -0.20 -8.99
N LEU A 183 -6.84 -0.79 -8.46
CA LEU A 183 -5.99 -0.27 -7.38
C LEU A 183 -4.65 0.24 -7.95
N PRO A 184 -3.98 1.20 -7.30
CA PRO A 184 -2.64 1.59 -7.72
C PRO A 184 -1.63 0.48 -7.38
N MET A 185 -0.68 0.22 -8.28
CA MET A 185 0.34 -0.83 -8.09
C MET A 185 1.48 -0.36 -7.19
N LEU A 186 2.14 0.76 -7.52
CA LEU A 186 3.34 1.25 -6.83
C LEU A 186 3.14 1.43 -5.31
N PRO A 187 2.03 2.00 -4.82
CA PRO A 187 1.76 2.12 -3.39
C PRO A 187 1.58 0.78 -2.67
N GLY A 188 1.43 -0.32 -3.40
CA GLY A 188 1.34 -1.67 -2.86
C GLY A 188 2.64 -2.48 -2.96
N LEU A 189 3.72 -1.95 -3.55
CA LEU A 189 4.96 -2.71 -3.73
C LEU A 189 5.84 -2.68 -2.48
N VAL A 190 6.42 -3.82 -2.11
CA VAL A 190 7.58 -3.85 -1.21
C VAL A 190 8.79 -3.22 -1.90
N ARG A 191 9.44 -2.24 -1.25
CA ARG A 191 10.63 -1.57 -1.83
C ARG A 191 11.83 -1.64 -0.89
N TYR A 192 13.01 -1.78 -1.48
CA TYR A 192 14.24 -2.02 -0.72
C TYR A 192 14.59 -0.85 0.19
N ASP A 193 14.39 0.39 -0.28
CA ASP A 193 14.68 1.61 0.48
C ASP A 193 13.85 1.72 1.77
N GLU A 194 12.59 1.30 1.74
CA GLU A 194 11.72 1.26 2.92
C GLU A 194 12.15 0.19 3.91
N VAL A 195 12.52 -0.98 3.40
CA VAL A 195 13.05 -2.06 4.25
C VAL A 195 14.38 -1.66 4.88
N GLN A 196 15.25 -1.00 4.11
CA GLN A 196 16.50 -0.44 4.61
C GLN A 196 16.26 0.65 5.67
N ALA A 197 15.23 1.47 5.50
CA ALA A 197 14.80 2.48 6.47
C ALA A 197 14.15 1.86 7.73
N GLY A 198 13.86 0.56 7.70
CA GLY A 198 13.31 -0.18 8.84
C GLY A 198 11.79 -0.11 8.98
N VAL A 199 11.08 0.47 8.00
CA VAL A 199 9.62 0.63 8.06
C VAL A 199 9.01 0.71 6.67
N ILE A 200 7.97 -0.10 6.46
CA ILE A 200 7.01 0.05 5.37
C ILE A 200 5.71 0.54 5.99
N ALA A 201 5.28 1.75 5.62
CA ALA A 201 4.18 2.46 6.26
C ALA A 201 2.87 2.42 5.44
N HIS A 202 2.69 1.38 4.64
CA HIS A 202 1.54 1.19 3.77
C HIS A 202 1.18 -0.29 3.61
N ALA A 203 -0.03 -0.55 3.08
CA ALA A 203 -0.48 -1.88 2.71
C ALA A 203 0.28 -2.40 1.50
N ILE A 204 0.40 -3.72 1.39
CA ILE A 204 1.08 -4.40 0.28
C ILE A 204 0.05 -5.02 -0.68
N ARG A 205 0.36 -5.11 -1.97
CA ARG A 205 -0.46 -5.86 -2.93
C ARG A 205 -0.03 -7.32 -2.96
N PHE A 206 -0.99 -8.22 -3.15
CA PHE A 206 -0.70 -9.61 -3.44
C PHE A 206 -1.72 -10.19 -4.41
N THR A 207 -1.37 -11.32 -5.02
CA THR A 207 -2.26 -12.03 -5.95
C THR A 207 -2.78 -13.33 -5.36
N ILE A 208 -3.90 -13.78 -5.91
CA ILE A 208 -4.51 -15.08 -5.64
C ILE A 208 -4.97 -15.69 -6.97
N ARG A 209 -5.18 -17.00 -7.04
CA ARG A 209 -5.52 -17.65 -8.31
C ARG A 209 -6.87 -17.26 -8.88
N GLY A 210 -7.82 -16.90 -8.01
CA GLY A 210 -9.13 -16.45 -8.44
C GLY A 210 -9.87 -15.73 -7.34
N THR A 211 -10.79 -14.88 -7.76
CA THR A 211 -11.71 -14.14 -6.89
C THR A 211 -13.13 -14.71 -6.96
N ASN A 212 -14.13 -14.03 -6.44
CA ASN A 212 -15.54 -14.46 -6.53
C ASN A 212 -16.36 -13.63 -7.53
N GLY A 213 -15.71 -12.82 -8.37
CA GLY A 213 -16.39 -11.93 -9.31
C GLY A 213 -17.02 -10.69 -8.66
N ALA A 214 -16.61 -10.31 -7.45
CA ALA A 214 -16.96 -9.04 -6.82
C ALA A 214 -15.70 -8.25 -6.43
N HIS A 215 -15.89 -6.98 -6.07
CA HIS A 215 -14.86 -6.14 -5.45
C HIS A 215 -15.40 -5.48 -4.18
N LEU A 216 -14.50 -5.20 -3.23
CA LEU A 216 -14.77 -4.45 -2.01
C LEU A 216 -13.95 -3.16 -2.02
N TRP A 217 -14.48 -2.12 -1.38
CA TRP A 217 -13.70 -0.90 -1.12
C TRP A 217 -12.36 -1.27 -0.46
N PRO A 218 -11.22 -0.67 -0.90
CA PRO A 218 -11.12 0.42 -1.87
C PRO A 218 -11.01 0.01 -3.35
N ALA A 219 -11.03 -1.29 -3.67
CA ALA A 219 -11.02 -1.77 -5.05
C ALA A 219 -12.26 -1.31 -5.82
N ARG A 220 -12.07 -1.08 -7.12
CA ARG A 220 -13.05 -0.47 -8.03
C ARG A 220 -13.44 -1.40 -9.17
N HIS A 221 -12.73 -2.52 -9.32
CA HIS A 221 -12.92 -3.41 -10.45
C HIS A 221 -12.78 -4.87 -10.05
N ARG A 222 -13.31 -5.75 -10.91
CA ARG A 222 -13.40 -7.20 -10.72
C ARG A 222 -13.02 -7.91 -12.01
N THR A 223 -12.51 -9.12 -11.92
CA THR A 223 -12.27 -9.99 -13.09
C THR A 223 -13.51 -10.87 -13.34
N PRO A 224 -14.12 -10.85 -14.53
CA PRO A 224 -15.42 -11.50 -14.75
C PRO A 224 -15.37 -12.99 -15.16
N SER A 225 -14.22 -13.68 -15.12
CA SER A 225 -14.10 -15.02 -15.74
C SER A 225 -14.77 -16.16 -14.93
N ALA A 226 -15.44 -17.09 -15.63
CA ALA A 226 -16.18 -18.20 -15.02
C ALA A 226 -15.31 -19.19 -14.21
N VAL A 227 -14.01 -19.28 -14.50
CA VAL A 227 -13.04 -20.09 -13.74
C VAL A 227 -12.71 -19.43 -12.39
N GLN A 228 -12.95 -18.12 -12.27
CA GLN A 228 -12.62 -17.26 -11.13
C GLN A 228 -13.89 -16.68 -10.45
N ASN A 229 -15.00 -17.42 -10.45
CA ASN A 229 -16.28 -16.99 -9.86
C ASN A 229 -16.81 -18.01 -8.84
N HIS A 230 -15.95 -18.47 -7.94
CA HIS A 230 -16.39 -19.36 -6.86
C HIS A 230 -16.87 -18.51 -5.66
N PRO A 231 -18.09 -18.69 -5.14
CA PRO A 231 -18.68 -17.78 -4.15
C PRO A 231 -17.93 -17.70 -2.81
N ASN A 232 -17.09 -18.71 -2.54
CA ASN A 232 -16.25 -18.79 -1.33
C ASN A 232 -14.84 -18.23 -1.51
N LEU A 233 -14.47 -17.77 -2.72
CA LEU A 233 -13.23 -17.02 -2.92
C LEU A 233 -13.39 -15.60 -2.37
N PRO A 234 -12.31 -14.95 -1.93
CA PRO A 234 -12.38 -13.55 -1.58
C PRO A 234 -12.66 -12.67 -2.81
N PRO A 235 -13.30 -11.51 -2.64
CA PRO A 235 -13.42 -10.50 -3.69
C PRO A 235 -12.10 -9.74 -3.92
N MET A 236 -11.99 -9.06 -5.07
CA MET A 236 -10.94 -8.05 -5.26
C MET A 236 -11.00 -6.98 -4.17
N GLY A 237 -9.86 -6.49 -3.72
CA GLY A 237 -9.75 -5.53 -2.63
C GLY A 237 -9.95 -6.10 -1.23
N GLN A 238 -10.24 -7.40 -1.06
CA GLN A 238 -10.25 -7.98 0.29
C GLN A 238 -8.88 -7.81 0.94
N ARG A 239 -8.88 -7.28 2.18
CA ARG A 239 -7.68 -7.06 2.96
C ARG A 239 -7.39 -8.24 3.88
N PHE A 240 -6.13 -8.66 3.94
CA PHE A 240 -5.62 -9.69 4.84
C PHE A 240 -4.55 -9.09 5.75
N ARG A 241 -4.35 -9.66 6.94
CA ARG A 241 -3.21 -9.31 7.79
C ARG A 241 -2.54 -10.55 8.35
N LEU A 242 -1.25 -10.45 8.60
CA LEU A 242 -0.53 -11.46 9.37
C LEU A 242 -1.04 -11.40 10.82
N LYS A 243 -1.39 -12.54 11.41
CA LYS A 243 -1.93 -12.61 12.78
C LYS A 243 -0.94 -12.02 13.77
N GLN A 244 -1.45 -11.29 14.76
CA GLN A 244 -0.59 -10.66 15.78
C GLN A 244 0.25 -11.68 16.55
N ALA A 245 -0.30 -12.87 16.81
CA ALA A 245 0.39 -13.95 17.52
C ALA A 245 1.55 -14.61 16.74
N PHE A 246 1.64 -14.43 15.42
CA PHE A 246 2.74 -15.00 14.63
C PHE A 246 4.08 -14.38 15.05
N ASN A 247 5.04 -15.21 15.47
CA ASN A 247 6.31 -14.73 16.00
C ASN A 247 7.31 -14.36 14.89
N ILE A 248 7.49 -13.06 14.67
CA ILE A 248 8.43 -12.56 13.66
C ILE A 248 9.86 -12.37 14.18
N SER A 249 10.12 -12.46 15.50
CA SER A 249 11.45 -12.17 16.08
C SER A 249 12.56 -13.14 15.64
N THR A 250 12.17 -14.28 15.07
CA THR A 250 13.09 -15.32 14.57
C THR A 250 13.43 -15.17 13.08
N PHE A 251 12.95 -14.11 12.44
CA PHE A 251 13.26 -13.81 11.04
C PHE A 251 14.43 -12.81 10.96
N PRO A 252 15.16 -12.76 9.85
CA PRO A 252 16.13 -11.70 9.59
C PRO A 252 15.49 -10.30 9.64
N THR A 253 16.24 -9.28 10.03
CA THR A 253 15.73 -7.91 10.20
C THR A 253 14.97 -7.39 8.98
N GLN A 254 15.49 -7.64 7.77
CA GLN A 254 14.86 -7.25 6.51
C GLN A 254 13.44 -7.82 6.38
N VAL A 255 13.27 -9.11 6.69
CA VAL A 255 11.98 -9.80 6.64
C VAL A 255 11.08 -9.37 7.80
N GLN A 256 11.63 -9.07 8.98
CA GLN A 256 10.85 -8.53 10.09
C GLN A 256 10.14 -7.21 9.74
N VAL A 257 10.78 -6.32 8.98
CA VAL A 257 10.17 -5.08 8.52
C VAL A 257 8.95 -5.36 7.63
N ILE A 258 9.10 -6.28 6.67
CA ILE A 258 8.02 -6.67 5.77
C ILE A 258 6.87 -7.34 6.54
N LEU A 259 7.16 -8.30 7.42
CA LEU A 259 6.15 -8.98 8.22
C LEU A 259 5.47 -8.04 9.24
N THR A 260 6.17 -7.00 9.69
CA THR A 260 5.57 -5.93 10.50
C THR A 260 4.54 -5.15 9.69
N ALA A 261 4.84 -4.82 8.42
CA ALA A 261 3.88 -4.19 7.53
C ALA A 261 2.65 -5.08 7.29
N PHE A 262 2.84 -6.39 7.12
CA PHE A 262 1.72 -7.34 7.00
C PHE A 262 0.83 -7.39 8.24
N LYS A 263 1.40 -7.21 9.44
CA LYS A 263 0.61 -7.12 10.68
C LYS A 263 -0.13 -5.80 10.80
N GLN A 264 0.54 -4.71 10.46
CA GLN A 264 0.07 -3.34 10.73
C GLN A 264 -0.85 -2.81 9.63
N TYR A 265 -0.50 -2.99 8.37
CA TYR A 265 -1.21 -2.44 7.21
C TYR A 265 -1.83 -3.52 6.34
N GLY A 266 -1.37 -4.76 6.44
CA GLY A 266 -1.95 -5.89 5.72
C GLY A 266 -1.67 -5.89 4.22
N LEU A 267 -2.43 -6.74 3.51
CA LEU A 267 -2.29 -6.98 2.09
C LEU A 267 -3.64 -6.90 1.38
N PHE A 268 -3.68 -6.24 0.23
CA PHE A 268 -4.84 -6.20 -0.65
C PHE A 268 -4.78 -7.27 -1.73
N VAL A 269 -5.86 -8.03 -1.89
CA VAL A 269 -6.08 -8.84 -3.09
C VAL A 269 -6.21 -7.88 -4.27
N ALA A 270 -5.16 -7.79 -5.08
CA ALA A 270 -5.08 -6.78 -6.13
C ALA A 270 -5.29 -7.38 -7.53
N ASP A 271 -4.87 -8.64 -7.73
CA ASP A 271 -4.97 -9.30 -9.03
C ASP A 271 -5.21 -10.81 -8.91
N ASN A 272 -5.57 -11.41 -10.05
CA ASN A 272 -5.56 -12.84 -10.25
C ASN A 272 -4.22 -13.31 -10.82
N GLY A 273 -3.49 -14.06 -10.01
CA GLY A 273 -2.16 -14.57 -10.33
C GLY A 273 -1.92 -15.92 -9.65
N SER A 274 -0.83 -16.06 -8.91
CA SER A 274 -0.58 -17.24 -8.09
C SER A 274 -0.90 -16.97 -6.62
N ASP A 275 -1.38 -17.99 -5.91
CA ASP A 275 -1.76 -17.85 -4.50
C ASP A 275 -0.59 -17.39 -3.64
N TRP A 276 -0.79 -16.30 -2.89
CA TRP A 276 0.16 -15.75 -1.92
C TRP A 276 1.46 -15.16 -2.52
N TYR A 277 1.40 -14.66 -3.75
CA TYR A 277 2.51 -13.95 -4.39
C TYR A 277 2.49 -12.47 -3.99
N ILE A 278 3.56 -12.05 -3.30
CA ILE A 278 3.70 -10.70 -2.73
C ILE A 278 4.42 -9.81 -3.74
N GLY A 279 3.79 -8.70 -4.14
CA GLY A 279 4.39 -7.77 -5.10
C GLY A 279 5.46 -6.88 -4.49
N GLY A 280 6.52 -6.62 -5.25
CA GLY A 280 7.58 -5.68 -4.88
C GLY A 280 8.33 -5.13 -6.08
N ALA A 281 9.24 -4.21 -5.82
CA ALA A 281 10.11 -3.62 -6.83
C ALA A 281 11.46 -4.36 -6.89
N PRO A 282 12.04 -4.55 -8.09
CA PRO A 282 13.37 -5.13 -8.25
C PRO A 282 14.44 -4.23 -7.63
N ASP A 283 15.44 -4.83 -7.02
CA ASP A 283 16.64 -4.13 -6.53
C ASP A 283 17.81 -5.10 -6.42
N SER A 284 18.97 -4.72 -6.98
CA SER A 284 20.20 -5.52 -6.93
C SER A 284 20.70 -5.86 -5.52
N ARG A 285 20.18 -5.19 -4.48
CA ARG A 285 20.56 -5.38 -3.09
C ARG A 285 19.70 -6.39 -2.35
N TRP A 286 18.63 -6.91 -2.97
CA TRP A 286 17.89 -8.05 -2.42
C TRP A 286 18.78 -9.29 -2.35
N ASP A 287 18.48 -10.15 -1.37
CA ASP A 287 19.02 -11.50 -1.29
C ASP A 287 17.87 -12.47 -1.60
N ASP A 288 17.84 -12.97 -2.83
CA ASP A 288 16.70 -13.75 -3.34
C ASP A 288 16.56 -15.09 -2.61
N ASP A 289 17.68 -15.74 -2.27
CA ASP A 289 17.68 -17.00 -1.52
C ASP A 289 17.13 -16.78 -0.11
N LEU A 290 17.53 -15.68 0.54
CA LEU A 290 17.00 -15.28 1.83
C LEU A 290 15.49 -15.00 1.74
N LEU A 291 15.05 -14.17 0.79
CA LEU A 291 13.64 -13.82 0.62
C LEU A 291 12.79 -15.08 0.43
N VAL A 292 13.17 -15.95 -0.51
CA VAL A 292 12.44 -17.20 -0.80
C VAL A 292 12.42 -18.13 0.41
N THR A 293 13.57 -18.33 1.07
CA THR A 293 13.68 -19.24 2.22
C THR A 293 12.81 -18.76 3.38
N GLU A 294 12.85 -17.46 3.68
CA GLU A 294 12.13 -16.89 4.81
C GLU A 294 10.62 -16.78 4.54
N PHE A 295 10.21 -16.36 3.34
CA PHE A 295 8.78 -16.29 2.99
C PHE A 295 8.12 -17.67 3.01
N ARG A 296 8.85 -18.73 2.66
CA ARG A 296 8.37 -20.13 2.77
C ARG A 296 8.05 -20.58 4.20
N ARG A 297 8.54 -19.87 5.22
CA ARG A 297 8.20 -20.14 6.63
C ARG A 297 6.82 -19.60 7.01
N VAL A 298 6.25 -18.70 6.22
CA VAL A 298 4.94 -18.07 6.47
C VAL A 298 3.90 -18.72 5.56
N ARG A 299 2.81 -19.20 6.15
CA ARG A 299 1.72 -19.89 5.46
C ARG A 299 0.46 -19.05 5.41
N GLY A 300 -0.43 -19.35 4.48
CA GLY A 300 -1.76 -18.73 4.43
C GLY A 300 -2.50 -18.84 5.78
N SER A 301 -2.36 -19.96 6.50
CA SER A 301 -2.94 -20.13 7.85
C SER A 301 -2.44 -19.14 8.90
N ASP A 302 -1.32 -18.45 8.69
CA ASP A 302 -0.80 -17.40 9.56
C ASP A 302 -1.52 -16.06 9.35
N PHE A 303 -2.32 -15.95 8.29
CA PHE A 303 -3.12 -14.78 7.96
C PHE A 303 -4.57 -14.90 8.42
N GLU A 304 -5.23 -13.76 8.46
CA GLU A 304 -6.68 -13.64 8.57
C GLU A 304 -7.18 -12.51 7.67
N ALA A 305 -8.36 -12.68 7.10
CA ALA A 305 -9.05 -11.59 6.41
C ALA A 305 -9.54 -10.57 7.44
N VAL A 306 -9.52 -9.29 7.07
CA VAL A 306 -9.90 -8.16 7.94
C VAL A 306 -11.20 -7.54 7.44
N ASP A 307 -12.10 -7.21 8.36
CA ASP A 307 -13.25 -6.36 8.05
C ASP A 307 -12.85 -4.89 8.26
N GLU A 308 -12.66 -4.18 7.15
CA GLU A 308 -12.31 -2.76 7.15
C GLU A 308 -13.47 -1.82 6.84
N SER A 309 -14.70 -2.31 6.80
CA SER A 309 -15.90 -1.49 6.55
C SER A 309 -16.05 -0.33 7.54
N GLY A 310 -15.56 -0.51 8.77
CA GLY A 310 -15.49 0.53 9.81
C GLY A 310 -14.64 1.75 9.41
N LEU A 311 -13.63 1.56 8.56
CA LEU A 311 -12.74 2.62 8.08
C LEU A 311 -13.39 3.49 7.01
N MET A 312 -14.33 2.96 6.21
CA MET A 312 -14.80 3.65 5.01
C MET A 312 -15.60 4.93 5.35
N LEU A 313 -15.03 6.12 5.08
CA LEU A 313 -15.74 7.39 5.26
C LEU A 313 -16.73 7.65 4.12
N ASN A 314 -16.29 7.40 2.88
CA ASN A 314 -17.08 7.56 1.67
C ASN A 314 -16.64 6.48 0.65
N ILE A 315 -17.59 5.82 0.00
CA ILE A 315 -17.33 4.72 -0.94
C ILE A 315 -16.46 5.12 -2.14
N ASN A 316 -16.49 6.39 -2.55
CA ASN A 316 -15.72 6.92 -3.69
C ASN A 316 -14.43 7.62 -3.25
N SER A 317 -13.97 7.40 -2.02
CA SER A 317 -12.75 7.99 -1.46
C SER A 317 -11.96 6.95 -0.67
N GLY A 318 -10.64 6.95 -0.82
CA GLY A 318 -9.72 6.17 0.01
C GLY A 318 -9.50 6.80 1.39
N GLN A 319 -10.21 7.87 1.75
CA GLN A 319 -10.10 8.48 3.08
C GLN A 319 -10.76 7.60 4.14
N VAL A 320 -10.03 7.37 5.24
CA VAL A 320 -10.56 6.60 6.37
C VAL A 320 -11.26 7.50 7.40
N ARG A 321 -12.22 6.94 8.13
CA ARG A 321 -12.81 7.54 9.33
C ARG A 321 -11.74 7.67 10.40
N GLY A 322 -11.63 8.86 11.01
CA GLY A 322 -10.72 9.08 12.12
C GLY A 322 -11.10 8.26 13.37
N PRO A 323 -10.15 8.04 14.29
CA PRO A 323 -10.31 7.16 15.46
C PRO A 323 -11.47 7.51 16.41
N LEU A 324 -12.02 8.72 16.34
CA LEU A 324 -13.16 9.16 17.16
C LEU A 324 -14.52 8.64 16.68
N ALA A 325 -14.66 8.19 15.43
CA ALA A 325 -15.95 7.76 14.88
C ALA A 325 -16.27 6.28 15.12
N MET A 326 -15.29 5.49 15.56
CA MET A 326 -15.39 4.03 15.66
C MET A 326 -16.13 3.54 16.93
N TRP A 327 -16.46 4.45 17.85
CA TRP A 327 -17.10 4.15 19.14
C TRP A 327 -18.63 4.33 19.17
N LEU A 328 -19.27 4.73 18.06
CA LEU A 328 -20.70 5.09 18.06
C LEU A 328 -21.66 4.06 17.44
N HIS A 329 -21.20 2.86 17.07
CA HIS A 329 -22.11 1.79 16.63
C HIS A 329 -22.63 0.97 17.82
N LEU A 330 -23.54 1.57 18.60
CA LEU A 330 -24.50 0.82 19.41
C LEU A 330 -25.61 0.30 18.49
N PRO A 331 -26.03 -0.97 18.60
CA PRO A 331 -27.12 -1.48 17.77
C PRO A 331 -28.42 -0.77 18.17
N LEU A 332 -29.04 -0.11 17.20
CA LEU A 332 -30.43 0.33 17.30
C LEU A 332 -31.32 -0.92 17.40
N ILE A 333 -31.66 -1.30 18.64
CA ILE A 333 -32.77 -2.21 18.91
C ILE A 333 -34.05 -1.44 18.55
N VAL A 334 -34.62 -1.75 17.40
CA VAL A 334 -35.98 -1.34 17.06
C VAL A 334 -36.92 -2.30 17.80
N ARG A 335 -37.74 -1.74 18.69
CA ARG A 335 -38.96 -2.39 19.22
C ARG A 335 -40.09 -2.19 18.23
#